data_AF-A0AA97FPM8-F1
#
_entry.id   AF-A0AA97FPM8-F1
#
_cell.length_a   1.000
_cell.length_b   1.000
_cell.length_c   1.000
_cell.angle_alpha   90.00
_cell.angle_beta   90.00
_cell.angle_gamma   90.00
#
_symmetry.space_group_name_H-M   'P 1'
#
loop_
_entity.id
_entity.type
_entity.pdbx_description
1 polymer ?
#
loop_
_entity_poly.entity_id
_entity_poly.type
_entity_poly.pdbx_seq_one_letter_code
_entity_poly.pdbx_strand_id
1 'polypeptide(L)'
;MTCLKSVLALSITALLLAACSTAEDHAREQARLDRIDDQHCRELGFEPETEPYGNCRLKLKEVRASQKAPNHPNFGVGVGIGIGL
;
A
#
# COMPACT_ATOMS: atom_id res chain seq x y z
N MET A 1 17.12 -37.41 -16.06
CA MET A 1 16.98 -35.93 -16.09
C MET A 1 15.51 -35.48 -16.07
N THR A 2 14.63 -36.17 -15.31
CA THR A 2 13.18 -35.87 -15.22
C THR A 2 12.79 -35.24 -13.88
N CYS A 3 13.50 -35.54 -12.78
CA CYS A 3 13.25 -34.92 -11.46
C CYS A 3 13.44 -33.39 -11.44
N LEU A 4 14.41 -32.85 -12.20
CA LEU A 4 14.68 -31.41 -12.22
C LEU A 4 13.51 -30.61 -12.84
N LYS A 5 12.77 -31.20 -13.78
CA LYS A 5 11.58 -30.59 -14.42
C LYS A 5 10.37 -30.56 -13.48
N SER A 6 10.16 -31.60 -12.68
CA SER A 6 9.07 -31.64 -11.69
C SER A 6 9.28 -30.68 -10.52
N VAL A 7 10.53 -30.46 -10.10
CA VAL A 7 10.86 -29.51 -9.01
C VAL A 7 10.67 -28.05 -9.47
N LEU A 8 11.03 -27.75 -10.73
CA LEU A 8 10.84 -26.42 -11.33
C LEU A 8 9.35 -26.09 -11.53
N ALA A 9 8.54 -27.08 -11.92
CA ALA A 9 7.10 -26.88 -12.10
C ALA A 9 6.37 -26.58 -10.78
N LEU A 10 6.76 -27.22 -9.68
CA LEU A 10 6.12 -27.03 -8.36
C LEU A 10 6.42 -25.66 -7.74
N SER A 11 7.62 -25.12 -7.98
CA SER A 11 8.06 -23.84 -7.39
C SER A 11 7.42 -22.63 -8.08
N ILE A 12 7.10 -22.73 -9.37
CA ILE A 12 6.37 -21.68 -10.11
C ILE A 12 4.93 -21.54 -9.59
N THR A 13 4.25 -22.65 -9.26
CA THR A 13 2.89 -22.61 -8.71
C THR A 13 2.85 -21.98 -7.32
N ALA A 14 3.84 -22.26 -6.46
CA ALA A 14 3.93 -21.67 -5.12
C ALA A 14 4.15 -20.14 -5.15
N LEU A 15 4.94 -19.64 -6.11
CA LEU A 15 5.17 -18.20 -6.28
C LEU A 15 3.91 -17.44 -6.72
N LEU A 16 3.07 -18.08 -7.56
CA LEU A 16 1.81 -17.50 -8.03
C LEU A 16 0.78 -17.38 -6.90
N LEU A 17 0.74 -18.32 -5.95
CA LEU A 17 -0.12 -18.23 -4.77
C LEU A 17 0.33 -17.14 -3.79
N ALA A 18 1.64 -16.96 -3.60
CA ALA A 18 2.18 -15.92 -2.72
C ALA A 18 1.94 -14.48 -3.24
N ALA A 19 1.72 -14.32 -4.56
CA ALA A 19 1.41 -13.02 -5.14
C ALA A 19 -0.05 -12.57 -4.88
N CYS A 20 -0.97 -13.49 -4.61
CA CYS A 20 -2.35 -13.12 -4.23
C CYS A 20 -2.45 -12.67 -2.77
N SER A 21 -1.70 -13.30 -1.85
CA SER A 21 -1.79 -12.94 -0.42
C SER A 21 -1.32 -11.52 -0.14
N THR A 22 -0.32 -11.03 -0.87
CA THR A 22 0.24 -9.68 -0.64
C THR A 22 -0.76 -8.57 -0.97
N ALA A 23 -1.54 -8.69 -2.05
CA ALA A 23 -2.55 -7.70 -2.41
C ALA A 23 -3.68 -7.63 -1.38
N GLU A 24 -4.15 -8.79 -0.91
CA GLU A 24 -5.17 -8.88 0.14
C GLU A 24 -4.68 -8.33 1.49
N ASP A 25 -3.43 -8.63 1.86
CA ASP A 25 -2.81 -8.14 3.09
C ASP A 25 -2.68 -6.62 3.08
N HIS A 26 -2.32 -6.02 1.94
CA HIS A 26 -2.29 -4.56 1.80
C HIS A 26 -3.67 -3.93 1.94
N ALA A 27 -4.71 -4.52 1.34
CA ALA A 27 -6.08 -4.02 1.46
C ALA A 27 -6.59 -4.10 2.91
N ARG A 28 -6.26 -5.19 3.63
CA ARG A 28 -6.61 -5.36 5.05
C ARG A 28 -5.93 -4.32 5.93
N GLU A 29 -4.64 -4.07 5.72
CA GLU A 29 -3.93 -3.04 6.49
C GLU A 29 -4.43 -1.64 6.15
N GLN A 30 -4.72 -1.34 4.88
CA GLN A 30 -5.32 -0.07 4.49
C GLN A 30 -6.68 0.15 5.16
N ALA A 31 -7.55 -0.85 5.18
CA ALA A 31 -8.84 -0.78 5.87
C ALA A 31 -8.66 -0.56 7.39
N ARG A 32 -7.66 -1.21 8.00
CA ARG A 32 -7.33 -1.00 9.42
C ARG A 32 -6.88 0.44 9.69
N LEU A 33 -5.97 0.96 8.88
CA LEU A 33 -5.47 2.33 8.99
C LEU A 33 -6.58 3.36 8.75
N ASP A 34 -7.46 3.11 7.79
CA ASP A 34 -8.60 4.00 7.52
C ASP A 34 -9.57 4.10 8.71
N ARG A 35 -9.77 3.00 9.45
CA ARG A 35 -10.58 3.01 10.68
C ARG A 35 -9.90 3.82 11.80
N ILE A 36 -8.59 3.67 11.95
CA ILE A 36 -7.82 4.43 12.93
C ILE A 36 -7.85 5.93 12.59
N ASP A 37 -7.65 6.28 11.33
CA ASP A 37 -7.66 7.67 10.87
C ASP A 37 -9.07 8.29 11.03
N ASP A 38 -10.15 7.54 10.75
CA ASP A 38 -11.54 7.99 11.01
C ASP A 38 -11.77 8.27 12.50
N GLN A 39 -11.43 7.33 13.37
CA GLN A 39 -11.59 7.48 14.81
C GLN A 39 -10.80 8.70 15.32
N HIS A 40 -9.54 8.83 14.92
CA HIS A 40 -8.68 9.93 15.34
C HIS A 40 -9.25 11.28 14.90
N CYS A 41 -9.75 11.40 13.66
CA CYS A 41 -10.31 12.67 13.21
C CYS A 41 -11.63 13.01 13.92
N ARG A 42 -12.46 12.01 14.25
CA ARG A 42 -13.68 12.21 15.05
C ARG A 42 -13.38 12.64 16.48
N GLU A 43 -12.37 12.05 17.12
CA GLU A 43 -11.95 12.41 18.48
C GLU A 43 -11.42 13.85 18.56
N LEU A 44 -10.82 14.35 17.47
CA LEU A 44 -10.44 15.76 17.34
C LEU A 44 -11.62 16.71 17.07
N GLY A 45 -12.83 16.17 16.90
CA GLY A 45 -14.05 16.94 16.63
C GLY A 45 -14.27 17.28 15.16
N PHE A 46 -13.57 16.63 14.22
CA PHE A 46 -13.85 16.81 12.80
C PHE A 46 -15.06 16.01 12.37
N GLU A 47 -16.00 16.69 11.70
CA GLU A 47 -17.23 16.07 11.22
C GLU A 47 -17.01 15.34 9.89
N PRO A 48 -17.52 14.10 9.70
CA PRO A 48 -17.37 13.37 8.45
C PRO A 48 -17.90 14.14 7.24
N GLU A 49 -17.38 13.80 6.06
CA GLU A 49 -17.82 14.42 4.79
C GLU A 49 -17.56 15.93 4.68
N THR A 50 -16.74 16.47 5.58
CA THR A 50 -16.29 17.86 5.53
C THR A 50 -14.84 17.98 5.04
N GLU A 51 -14.51 19.13 4.46
CA GLU A 51 -13.15 19.46 4.04
C GLU A 51 -12.11 19.35 5.20
N PRO A 52 -12.40 19.87 6.40
CA PRO A 52 -11.51 19.71 7.56
C PRO A 52 -11.24 18.25 7.93
N TYR A 53 -12.26 17.39 7.87
CA TYR A 53 -12.09 15.95 8.11
C TYR A 53 -11.22 15.30 7.03
N GLY A 54 -11.42 15.65 5.76
CA GLY A 54 -10.57 15.22 4.66
C GLY A 54 -9.10 15.62 4.87
N ASN A 55 -8.87 16.87 5.27
CA ASN A 55 -7.53 17.38 5.56
C ASN A 55 -6.86 16.67 6.76
N CYS A 56 -7.62 16.37 7.82
CA CYS A 56 -7.13 15.59 8.95
C CYS A 56 -6.59 14.23 8.50
N ARG A 57 -7.38 13.48 7.71
CA ARG A 57 -6.95 12.17 7.20
C ARG A 57 -5.75 12.27 6.25
N LEU A 58 -5.68 13.31 5.42
CA LEU A 58 -4.53 13.54 4.54
C LEU A 58 -3.24 13.81 5.33
N LYS A 59 -3.30 14.64 6.38
CA LYS A 59 -2.14 14.90 7.26
C LYS A 59 -1.64 13.63 7.96
N LEU A 60 -2.55 12.78 8.43
CA LEU A 60 -2.17 11.50 9.04
C LEU A 60 -1.45 10.58 8.04
N LYS A 61 -1.90 10.54 6.78
CA LYS A 61 -1.24 9.80 5.70
C LYS A 61 0.14 10.37 5.37
N GLU A 62 0.27 11.69 5.31
CA GLU A 62 1.55 12.38 5.10
C GLU A 62 2.55 12.05 6.21
N VAL A 63 2.14 12.15 7.47
CA VAL A 63 2.98 11.80 8.64
C VAL A 63 3.47 10.35 8.56
N ARG A 64 2.62 9.42 8.13
CA ARG A 64 2.98 8.02 7.95
C ARG A 64 3.98 7.82 6.80
N ALA A 65 3.80 8.53 5.68
CA ALA A 65 4.73 8.50 4.56
C ALA A 65 6.11 9.05 4.96
N SER A 66 6.14 10.17 5.68
CA SER A 66 7.35 10.81 6.19
C SER A 66 8.08 9.96 7.24
N GLN A 67 7.37 9.21 8.08
CA GLN A 67 8.00 8.28 9.04
C GLN A 67 8.62 7.05 8.37
N LYS A 68 8.05 6.60 7.25
CA LYS A 68 8.55 5.43 6.52
C LYS A 68 9.81 5.74 5.70
N ALA A 69 10.04 7.01 5.34
CA ALA A 69 11.22 7.47 4.62
C ALA A 69 12.11 8.32 5.55
N PRO A 70 13.25 7.82 6.06
CA PRO A 70 14.18 8.66 6.78
C PRO A 70 14.84 9.60 5.74
N ASN A 71 14.31 10.82 5.60
CA ASN A 71 14.83 11.88 4.73
C ASN A 71 14.95 11.56 3.21
N HIS A 72 13.97 11.97 2.39
CA HIS A 72 14.28 12.79 1.20
C HIS A 72 13.00 13.44 0.60
N PRO A 73 13.01 14.75 0.31
CA PRO A 73 11.95 15.41 -0.44
C PRO A 73 12.18 15.22 -1.92
N ASN A 74 11.30 14.54 -2.65
CA ASN A 74 10.98 14.78 -4.07
C ASN A 74 10.09 13.65 -4.56
N PHE A 75 8.82 13.97 -4.73
CA PHE A 75 7.80 13.13 -5.33
C PHE A 75 8.18 12.83 -6.78
N GLY A 76 8.83 11.67 -7.01
CA GLY A 76 9.18 11.20 -8.35
C GLY A 76 7.98 10.50 -9.00
N VAL A 77 7.17 11.23 -9.77
CA VAL A 77 6.29 10.61 -10.77
C VAL A 77 7.19 10.05 -11.85
N GLY A 78 7.56 8.77 -11.71
CA GLY A 78 8.27 8.03 -12.75
C GLY A 78 7.33 7.78 -13.92
N VAL A 79 7.33 8.69 -14.90
CA VAL A 79 6.75 8.44 -16.21
C VAL A 79 7.55 7.29 -16.84
N GLY A 80 6.93 6.12 -16.93
CA GLY A 80 7.51 4.99 -17.63
C GLY A 80 7.78 5.35 -19.08
N ILE A 81 9.05 5.43 -19.46
CA ILE A 81 9.43 5.46 -20.87
C ILE A 81 9.12 4.08 -21.44
N GLY A 82 7.94 3.96 -22.05
CA GLY A 82 7.59 2.84 -22.91
C GLY A 82 8.38 2.95 -24.21
N ILE A 83 9.56 2.34 -24.27
CA ILE A 83 10.14 1.96 -25.55
C ILE A 83 9.43 0.68 -26.00
N GLY A 84 8.37 0.87 -26.79
CA GLY A 84 7.74 -0.18 -27.58
C GLY A 84 8.04 0.04 -29.05
N LEU A 85 8.78 -0.91 -29.63
CA LEU A 85 9.11 -1.13 -31.05
C LEU A 85 10.09 -0.16 -31.72
#